data_AF-A0A0C1C8N9-F1
#
_entry.id   AF-A0A0C1C8N9-F1
#
_cell.length_a   1.000
_cell.length_b   1.000
_cell.length_c   1.000
_cell.angle_alpha   90.00
_cell.angle_beta   90.00
_cell.angle_gamma   90.00
#
_symmetry.space_group_name_H-M   'P 1'
#
loop_
_entity.id
_entity.type
_entity.pdbx_description
1 polymer ?
#
loop_
_entity_poly.entity_id
_entity_poly.type
_entity_poly.pdbx_seq_one_letter_code
_entity_poly.pdbx_strand_id
1 'polypeptide(L)'
;MKVFLKNSSTALVCTLLTFSGALQATTVQPEEIEPPKEHIVVGSRPFSLVDHITLQEERAAEEGEVNEITSEQEEVASETKIDEEGNELQAKFFPFTTSNLTTTHPGIYQNPLAVSPLGDTVELSDGSIWSVQASDRYKTFNWLTSDQIIIRPNHNWLSIYQYNLVNLNTKKTVAANLSLGPIYNGVNTHWIVAIDYVNYQVCLEDGTVWKMKKSDRIAFNKWIVNDTVIIGVNDGYFSSKSSPNILINVNVLNNARGAVMY
;
A
#
# COMPACT_ATOMS: atom_id res chain seq x y z
N MET A 1 -49.13 7.81 46.78
CA MET A 1 -48.76 9.12 46.22
C MET A 1 -48.84 9.00 44.70
N LYS A 2 -49.83 9.64 44.05
CA LYS A 2 -50.13 9.50 42.62
C LYS A 2 -49.29 10.51 41.83
N VAL A 3 -48.48 10.04 40.88
CA VAL A 3 -47.72 10.89 39.96
C VAL A 3 -48.46 10.94 38.62
N PHE A 4 -48.87 12.15 38.24
CA PHE A 4 -49.58 12.47 37.00
C PHE A 4 -48.62 12.49 35.81
N LEU A 5 -48.90 11.69 34.78
CA LEU A 5 -48.30 11.79 33.44
C LEU A 5 -48.95 12.95 32.68
N LYS A 6 -48.14 13.92 32.25
CA LYS A 6 -48.57 15.07 31.45
C LYS A 6 -48.14 14.84 30.00
N ASN A 7 -49.05 14.33 29.18
CA ASN A 7 -48.86 14.25 27.73
C ASN A 7 -48.99 15.65 27.12
N SER A 8 -47.94 16.14 26.49
CA SER A 8 -47.94 17.39 25.73
C SER A 8 -47.94 17.06 24.24
N SER A 9 -49.10 17.19 23.61
CA SER A 9 -49.27 17.08 22.15
C SER A 9 -48.86 18.40 21.51
N THR A 10 -47.69 18.43 20.87
CA THR A 10 -47.22 19.56 20.06
C THR A 10 -47.71 19.37 18.63
N ALA A 11 -48.70 20.16 18.22
CA ALA A 11 -49.16 20.22 16.84
C ALA A 11 -48.16 21.01 16.00
N LEU A 12 -47.56 20.34 15.00
CA LEU A 12 -46.61 20.95 14.07
C LEU A 12 -47.39 21.58 12.91
N VAL A 13 -47.45 22.91 12.89
CA VAL A 13 -48.08 23.69 11.82
C VAL A 13 -47.11 23.74 10.64
N CYS A 14 -47.42 22.99 9.58
CA CYS A 14 -46.72 23.04 8.30
C CYS A 14 -47.17 24.27 7.50
N THR A 15 -46.39 25.34 7.55
CA THR A 15 -46.59 26.53 6.71
C THR A 15 -46.00 26.27 5.32
N LEU A 16 -46.86 26.00 4.34
CA LEU A 16 -46.50 25.92 2.92
C LEU A 16 -46.22 27.32 2.38
N LEU A 17 -44.95 27.70 2.32
CA LEU A 17 -44.46 28.88 1.60
C LEU A 17 -44.41 28.55 0.09
N THR A 18 -45.43 28.97 -0.65
CA THR A 18 -45.41 28.95 -2.12
C THR A 18 -44.55 30.09 -2.62
N PHE A 19 -43.28 29.80 -2.93
CA PHE A 19 -42.41 30.71 -3.68
C PHE A 19 -42.76 30.63 -5.17
N SER A 20 -43.51 31.61 -5.68
CA SER A 20 -43.66 31.84 -7.12
C SER A 20 -42.45 32.61 -7.64
N GLY A 21 -41.31 31.93 -7.72
CA GLY A 21 -40.14 32.42 -8.44
C GLY A 21 -40.27 32.07 -9.92
N ALA A 22 -40.29 33.08 -10.80
CA ALA A 22 -40.19 32.86 -12.24
C ALA A 22 -38.83 32.21 -12.55
N LEU A 23 -38.84 30.90 -12.82
CA LEU A 23 -37.69 30.17 -13.35
C LEU A 23 -37.36 30.72 -14.74
N GLN A 24 -36.43 31.67 -14.79
CA GLN A 24 -35.69 31.93 -16.02
C GLN A 24 -34.82 30.71 -16.26
N ALA A 25 -35.23 29.87 -17.22
CA ALA A 25 -34.38 28.81 -17.74
C ALA A 25 -33.20 29.47 -18.45
N THR A 26 -32.13 29.73 -17.71
CA THR A 26 -30.83 30.04 -18.30
C THR A 26 -30.45 28.82 -19.11
N THR A 27 -30.46 28.95 -20.44
CA THR A 27 -29.87 27.98 -21.35
C THR A 27 -28.38 27.92 -21.03
N VAL A 28 -28.01 27.03 -20.11
CA VAL A 28 -26.62 26.68 -19.83
C VAL A 28 -26.09 26.16 -21.15
N GLN A 29 -25.23 26.95 -21.81
CA GLN A 29 -24.49 26.44 -22.95
C GLN A 29 -23.73 25.21 -22.46
N PRO A 30 -23.77 24.08 -23.19
CA PRO A 30 -22.99 22.91 -22.83
C PRO A 30 -21.54 23.36 -22.73
N GLU A 31 -21.04 23.48 -21.51
CA GLU A 31 -19.62 23.63 -21.24
C GLU A 31 -18.96 22.48 -21.99
N GLU A 32 -18.05 22.82 -22.89
CA GLU A 32 -17.20 21.85 -23.57
C GLU A 32 -16.47 21.10 -22.45
N ILE A 33 -16.97 19.92 -22.10
CA ILE A 33 -16.39 19.07 -21.08
C ILE A 33 -15.02 18.70 -21.61
N GLU A 34 -13.99 19.41 -21.15
CA GLU A 34 -12.61 19.01 -21.44
C GLU A 34 -12.50 17.53 -21.09
N PRO A 35 -11.95 16.70 -21.99
CA PRO A 35 -11.81 15.28 -21.72
C PRO A 35 -11.11 15.14 -20.37
N PRO A 36 -11.60 14.27 -19.48
CA PRO A 36 -11.06 14.13 -18.13
C PRO A 36 -9.55 13.98 -18.23
N LYS A 37 -8.82 14.82 -17.49
CA LYS A 37 -7.34 14.85 -17.53
C LYS A 37 -6.81 13.43 -17.46
N GLU A 38 -6.14 13.03 -18.53
CA GLU A 38 -5.73 11.64 -18.74
C GLU A 38 -4.78 11.20 -17.60
N HIS A 39 -5.10 10.08 -16.98
CA HIS A 39 -4.28 9.46 -15.95
C HIS A 39 -2.93 9.02 -16.58
N ILE A 40 -1.84 9.06 -15.81
CA ILE A 40 -0.52 8.72 -16.34
C ILE A 40 -0.43 7.19 -16.42
N VAL A 41 -0.19 6.66 -17.61
CA VAL A 41 0.01 5.22 -17.79
C VAL A 41 1.20 4.76 -16.94
N VAL A 42 1.04 3.65 -16.23
CA VAL A 42 2.12 3.10 -15.42
C VAL A 42 3.38 2.90 -16.26
N GLY A 43 4.50 3.45 -15.80
CA GLY A 43 5.79 3.39 -16.50
C GLY A 43 5.95 4.38 -17.66
N SER A 44 4.93 5.16 -18.01
CA SER A 44 5.03 6.19 -19.06
C SER A 44 5.58 7.52 -18.56
N ARG A 45 5.78 7.66 -17.24
CA ARG A 45 6.37 8.87 -16.67
C ARG A 45 7.78 9.01 -17.26
N PRO A 46 8.11 10.14 -17.91
CA PRO A 46 9.49 10.42 -18.29
C PRO A 46 10.26 10.69 -17.01
N PHE A 47 10.70 9.63 -16.33
CA PHE A 47 11.92 9.72 -15.58
C PHE A 47 12.97 10.17 -16.59
N SER A 48 13.76 11.19 -16.26
CA SER A 48 14.95 11.38 -17.06
C SER A 48 15.70 10.04 -17.01
N LEU A 49 16.17 9.58 -18.17
CA LEU A 49 16.98 8.36 -18.24
C LEU A 49 18.10 8.42 -17.17
N VAL A 50 18.60 9.63 -16.93
CA VAL A 50 19.53 9.96 -15.84
C VAL A 50 18.96 9.56 -14.49
N ASP A 51 17.79 10.01 -14.08
CA ASP A 51 17.21 9.65 -12.77
C ASP A 51 17.00 8.14 -12.60
N HIS A 52 16.63 7.42 -13.67
CA HIS A 52 16.45 5.97 -13.60
C HIS A 52 17.80 5.23 -13.52
N ILE A 53 18.78 5.69 -14.30
CA ILE A 53 20.16 5.17 -14.25
C ILE A 53 20.77 5.48 -12.89
N THR A 54 20.68 6.71 -12.39
CA THR A 54 21.17 7.12 -11.08
C THR A 54 20.53 6.28 -9.98
N LEU A 55 19.22 6.04 -10.04
CA LEU A 55 18.55 5.20 -9.03
C LEU A 55 18.95 3.72 -9.13
N GLN A 56 19.29 3.21 -10.31
CA GLN A 56 19.83 1.86 -10.48
C GLN A 56 21.31 1.76 -10.08
N GLU A 57 22.11 2.77 -10.39
CA GLU A 57 23.53 2.87 -10.03
C GLU A 57 23.70 3.05 -8.52
N GLU A 58 22.88 3.86 -7.86
CA GLU A 58 22.83 3.98 -6.41
C GLU A 58 22.55 2.61 -5.76
N ARG A 59 21.57 1.86 -6.28
CA ARG A 59 21.27 0.51 -5.79
C ARG A 59 22.43 -0.48 -6.03
N ALA A 60 23.01 -0.47 -7.22
CA ALA A 60 24.13 -1.36 -7.55
C ALA A 60 25.39 -1.03 -6.74
N ALA A 61 25.62 0.25 -6.40
CA ALA A 61 26.72 0.68 -5.55
C ALA A 61 26.52 0.21 -4.09
N GLU A 62 25.30 0.34 -3.56
CA GLU A 62 24.94 -0.23 -2.25
C GLU A 62 25.14 -1.76 -2.23
N GLU A 63 24.83 -2.47 -3.33
CA GLU A 63 25.08 -3.92 -3.47
C GLU A 63 26.58 -4.28 -3.52
N GLY A 64 27.43 -3.40 -4.04
CA GLY A 64 28.89 -3.57 -4.07
C GLY A 64 29.53 -3.47 -2.69
N GLU A 65 29.18 -2.43 -1.93
CA GLU A 65 29.74 -2.20 -0.59
C GLU A 65 29.31 -3.28 0.43
N VAL A 66 28.08 -3.78 0.34
CA VAL A 66 27.58 -4.83 1.26
C VAL A 66 28.28 -6.16 1.01
N ASN A 67 28.62 -6.50 -0.25
CA ASN A 67 29.36 -7.73 -0.55
C ASN A 67 30.81 -7.69 -0.08
N GLU A 68 31.46 -6.51 -0.09
CA GLU A 68 32.83 -6.34 0.41
C GLU A 68 32.88 -6.54 1.95
N ILE A 69 31.93 -5.95 2.68
CA ILE A 69 31.83 -6.08 4.15
C ILE A 69 31.46 -7.51 4.59
N THR A 70 30.63 -8.23 3.81
CA THR A 70 30.22 -9.60 4.16
C THR A 70 31.35 -10.60 3.93
N SER A 71 32.23 -10.35 2.95
CA SER A 71 33.38 -11.21 2.65
C SER A 71 34.47 -11.20 3.74
N GLU A 72 34.61 -10.11 4.49
CA GLU A 72 35.59 -9.99 5.57
C GLU A 72 35.11 -10.60 6.91
N GLN A 73 33.81 -10.82 7.08
CA GLN A 73 33.25 -11.41 8.31
C GLN A 73 33.07 -12.93 8.26
N GLU A 74 33.10 -13.55 7.07
CA GLU A 74 32.95 -15.01 6.93
C GLU A 74 34.25 -15.80 7.17
N GLU A 75 35.44 -15.16 7.14
CA GLU A 75 36.72 -15.85 7.40
C GLU A 75 37.06 -16.04 8.90
N VAL A 76 36.27 -15.49 9.84
CA VAL A 76 36.57 -15.58 11.30
C VAL A 76 35.66 -16.58 12.04
N ALA A 77 34.69 -17.19 11.37
CA ALA A 77 33.67 -18.02 12.02
C ALA A 77 33.79 -19.54 11.82
N SER A 78 34.93 -20.04 11.30
CA SER A 78 35.18 -21.48 11.20
C SER A 78 36.19 -21.96 12.25
N GLU A 79 35.72 -22.20 13.49
CA GLU A 79 36.23 -23.26 14.40
C GLU A 79 35.62 -23.10 15.79
N THR A 80 34.37 -23.55 15.98
CA THR A 80 33.90 -23.96 17.30
C THR A 80 32.88 -25.09 17.14
N LYS A 81 33.36 -26.34 17.19
CA LYS A 81 32.52 -27.51 17.38
C LYS A 81 32.13 -27.57 18.86
N ILE A 82 30.87 -27.31 19.17
CA ILE A 82 30.24 -27.65 20.45
C ILE A 82 29.18 -28.69 20.15
N ASP A 83 29.49 -29.93 20.53
CA ASP A 83 28.49 -30.93 20.86
C ASP A 83 27.90 -30.55 22.22
N GLU A 84 26.57 -30.47 22.32
CA GLU A 84 25.70 -30.69 23.51
C GLU A 84 24.34 -30.04 23.24
N GLU A 85 23.36 -30.83 22.84
CA GLU A 85 22.30 -31.37 23.71
C GLU A 85 21.33 -30.31 24.27
N GLY A 86 20.15 -30.27 23.64
CA GLY A 86 18.88 -30.05 24.34
C GLY A 86 18.73 -28.76 25.12
N ASN A 87 18.62 -27.62 24.44
CA ASN A 87 17.84 -26.52 25.02
C ASN A 87 16.93 -25.89 23.97
N GLU A 88 15.70 -26.37 24.03
CA GLU A 88 14.50 -25.91 23.35
C GLU A 88 14.23 -24.44 23.71
N LEU A 89 15.00 -23.53 23.13
CA LEU A 89 14.65 -22.11 23.06
C LEU A 89 13.45 -22.01 22.12
N GLN A 90 12.29 -22.29 22.67
CA GLN A 90 11.00 -21.86 22.18
C GLN A 90 11.05 -20.33 22.12
N ALA A 91 11.60 -19.80 21.02
CA ALA A 91 11.30 -18.47 20.55
C ALA A 91 9.79 -18.42 20.53
N LYS A 92 9.21 -17.73 21.53
CA LYS A 92 7.79 -17.51 21.67
C LYS A 92 7.34 -16.81 20.39
N PHE A 93 6.94 -17.60 19.41
CA PHE A 93 6.17 -17.20 18.26
C PHE A 93 4.91 -16.59 18.86
N PHE A 94 4.93 -15.28 19.07
CA PHE A 94 3.72 -14.54 19.38
C PHE A 94 2.75 -14.90 18.25
N PRO A 95 1.58 -15.50 18.57
CA PRO A 95 0.58 -15.75 17.55
C PRO A 95 0.27 -14.39 16.95
N PHE A 96 0.60 -14.21 15.67
CA PHE A 96 0.24 -13.05 14.89
C PHE A 96 -1.28 -13.12 14.71
N THR A 97 -2.02 -12.74 15.76
CA THR A 97 -3.46 -12.61 15.66
C THR A 97 -3.71 -11.44 14.74
N THR A 98 -4.43 -11.70 13.66
CA THR A 98 -4.87 -10.72 12.65
C THR A 98 -5.66 -9.55 13.27
N SER A 99 -5.99 -9.62 14.56
CA SER A 99 -6.72 -8.63 15.35
C SER A 99 -5.99 -7.31 15.60
N ASN A 100 -4.67 -7.22 15.35
CA ASN A 100 -3.90 -5.99 15.59
C ASN A 100 -3.53 -5.23 14.31
N LEU A 101 -3.97 -5.72 13.14
CA LEU A 101 -3.87 -4.96 11.89
C LEU A 101 -4.94 -3.86 11.92
N THR A 102 -4.61 -2.74 12.55
CA THR A 102 -5.40 -1.51 12.51
C THR A 102 -5.28 -0.92 11.11
N THR A 103 -5.92 -1.52 10.11
CA THR A 103 -6.02 -0.91 8.78
C THR A 103 -7.06 0.19 8.79
N THR A 104 -6.82 1.25 8.00
CA THR A 104 -7.77 2.33 7.79
C THR A 104 -8.47 2.28 6.43
N HIS A 105 -8.11 1.33 5.54
CA HIS A 105 -8.62 1.29 4.17
C HIS A 105 -8.91 -0.13 3.66
N PRO A 106 -10.03 -0.37 2.93
CA PRO A 106 -10.35 -1.69 2.35
C PRO A 106 -9.42 -2.10 1.20
N GLY A 107 -8.86 -1.16 0.44
CA GLY A 107 -7.98 -1.43 -0.72
C GLY A 107 -6.64 -2.12 -0.42
N ILE A 108 -6.40 -2.49 0.84
CA ILE A 108 -5.22 -3.26 1.27
C ILE A 108 -5.38 -4.75 0.97
N TYR A 109 -6.61 -5.24 1.03
CA TYR A 109 -6.89 -6.64 0.80
C TYR A 109 -6.95 -6.89 -0.69
N GLN A 110 -5.96 -7.62 -1.18
CA GLN A 110 -5.89 -8.08 -2.55
C GLN A 110 -6.18 -9.58 -2.60
N ASN A 111 -6.59 -10.08 -3.76
CA ASN A 111 -6.71 -11.50 -4.01
C ASN A 111 -5.69 -11.92 -5.08
N PRO A 112 -5.09 -13.11 -5.01
CA PRO A 112 -4.33 -13.64 -6.14
C PRO A 112 -5.29 -13.84 -7.31
N LEU A 113 -4.94 -13.33 -8.48
CA LEU A 113 -5.65 -13.65 -9.72
C LEU A 113 -5.01 -14.87 -10.39
N ALA A 114 -3.68 -14.90 -10.44
CA ALA A 114 -2.89 -15.99 -10.99
C ALA A 114 -1.56 -16.16 -10.24
N VAL A 115 -1.07 -17.40 -10.21
CA VAL A 115 0.29 -17.72 -9.77
C VAL A 115 0.94 -18.51 -10.89
N SER A 116 2.16 -18.13 -11.28
CA SER A 116 2.91 -18.86 -12.31
C SER A 116 3.12 -20.33 -11.89
N PRO A 117 3.15 -21.29 -12.84
CA PRO A 117 3.43 -22.69 -12.53
C PRO A 117 4.74 -22.93 -11.76
N LEU A 118 5.71 -22.02 -11.90
CA LEU A 118 6.99 -22.07 -11.17
C LEU A 118 6.97 -21.31 -9.84
N GLY A 119 5.87 -20.63 -9.52
CA GLY A 119 5.68 -19.84 -8.30
C GLY A 119 6.55 -18.59 -8.24
N ASP A 120 7.20 -18.24 -9.36
CA ASP A 120 8.12 -17.12 -9.51
C ASP A 120 7.42 -15.78 -9.75
N THR A 121 6.15 -15.80 -10.17
CA THR A 121 5.31 -14.61 -10.27
C THR A 121 3.93 -14.82 -9.65
N VAL A 122 3.38 -13.74 -9.10
CA VAL A 122 2.01 -13.65 -8.59
C VAL A 122 1.35 -12.42 -9.20
N GLU A 123 0.19 -12.62 -9.82
CA GLU A 123 -0.70 -11.55 -10.28
C GLU A 123 -1.79 -11.33 -9.23
N LEU A 124 -2.03 -10.08 -8.85
CA LEU A 124 -3.06 -9.70 -7.87
C LEU A 124 -4.34 -9.18 -8.56
N SER A 125 -5.41 -8.99 -7.79
CA SER A 125 -6.74 -8.55 -8.26
C SER A 125 -6.79 -7.15 -8.87
N ASP A 126 -5.76 -6.33 -8.66
CA ASP A 126 -5.55 -5.05 -9.32
C ASP A 126 -4.81 -5.21 -10.67
N GLY A 127 -4.41 -6.43 -11.03
CA GLY A 127 -3.63 -6.77 -12.21
C GLY A 127 -2.13 -6.51 -12.07
N SER A 128 -1.65 -6.12 -10.88
CA SER A 128 -0.22 -5.98 -10.62
C SER A 128 0.48 -7.34 -10.60
N ILE A 129 1.69 -7.41 -11.15
CA ILE A 129 2.51 -8.62 -11.20
C ILE A 129 3.74 -8.45 -10.34
N TRP A 130 3.97 -9.43 -9.46
CA TRP A 130 5.04 -9.43 -8.48
C TRP A 130 5.99 -10.60 -8.71
N SER A 131 7.28 -10.32 -8.83
CA SER A 131 8.33 -11.33 -8.91
C SER A 131 8.71 -11.81 -7.51
N VAL A 132 8.65 -13.12 -7.29
CA VAL A 132 8.86 -13.78 -6.00
C VAL A 132 10.28 -14.28 -5.86
N GLN A 133 10.86 -14.11 -4.67
CA GLN A 133 12.18 -14.63 -4.32
C GLN A 133 12.27 -16.14 -4.58
N ALA A 134 13.37 -16.58 -5.21
CA ALA A 134 13.56 -17.97 -5.61
C ALA A 134 13.37 -18.98 -4.46
N SER A 135 13.88 -18.65 -3.28
CA SER A 135 13.73 -19.48 -2.07
C SER A 135 12.30 -19.53 -1.52
N ASP A 136 11.42 -18.61 -1.94
CA ASP A 136 10.05 -18.49 -1.43
C ASP A 136 8.98 -19.01 -2.41
N ARG A 137 9.35 -19.33 -3.65
CA ARG A 137 8.42 -19.75 -4.72
C ARG A 137 7.51 -20.91 -4.31
N TYR A 138 8.03 -21.90 -3.60
CA TYR A 138 7.23 -23.05 -3.17
C TYR A 138 6.07 -22.68 -2.22
N LYS A 139 6.14 -21.50 -1.57
CA LYS A 139 5.11 -21.01 -0.66
C LYS A 139 3.88 -20.47 -1.39
N THR A 140 3.98 -20.17 -2.70
CA THR A 140 2.87 -19.62 -3.51
C THR A 140 2.02 -20.70 -4.18
N PHE A 141 2.50 -21.95 -4.27
CA PHE A 141 1.82 -23.03 -4.99
C PHE A 141 0.40 -23.36 -4.51
N ASN A 142 0.08 -23.06 -3.25
CA ASN A 142 -1.24 -23.32 -2.67
C ASN A 142 -2.06 -22.04 -2.47
N TRP A 143 -1.68 -20.93 -3.10
CA TRP A 143 -2.46 -19.70 -3.02
C TRP A 143 -3.69 -19.82 -3.92
N LEU A 144 -4.86 -19.66 -3.31
CA LEU A 144 -6.13 -19.72 -4.02
C LEU A 144 -6.59 -18.31 -4.36
N THR A 145 -7.42 -18.18 -5.40
CA THR A 145 -7.98 -16.88 -5.79
C THR A 145 -8.93 -16.29 -4.75
N SER A 146 -9.41 -17.11 -3.80
CA SER A 146 -10.19 -16.68 -2.64
C SER A 146 -9.35 -16.21 -1.46
N ASP A 147 -8.03 -16.39 -1.49
CA ASP A 147 -7.14 -15.99 -0.39
C ASP A 147 -6.99 -14.48 -0.34
N GLN A 148 -6.79 -13.95 0.86
CA GLN A 148 -6.51 -12.54 1.07
C GLN A 148 -5.00 -12.32 1.20
N ILE A 149 -4.45 -11.49 0.33
CA ILE A 149 -3.07 -11.05 0.33
C ILE A 149 -3.01 -9.61 0.84
N ILE A 150 -2.02 -9.33 1.68
CA ILE A 150 -1.61 -7.97 2.00
C ILE A 150 -0.17 -7.76 1.57
N ILE A 151 0.14 -6.53 1.19
CA ILE A 151 1.49 -6.09 0.83
C ILE A 151 2.07 -5.33 2.02
N ARG A 152 3.30 -5.63 2.41
CA ARG A 152 4.04 -4.92 3.46
C ARG A 152 5.49 -4.66 3.04
N PRO A 153 6.20 -3.69 3.65
CA PRO A 153 7.63 -3.54 3.43
C PRO A 153 8.40 -4.80 3.84
N ASN A 154 9.51 -5.06 3.16
CA ASN A 154 10.50 -6.01 3.63
C ASN A 154 11.50 -5.30 4.54
N HIS A 155 11.57 -5.72 5.80
CA HIS A 155 12.49 -5.14 6.78
C HIS A 155 13.85 -5.87 6.82
N ASN A 156 14.04 -6.90 5.99
CA ASN A 156 15.35 -7.52 5.84
C ASN A 156 16.24 -6.64 4.97
N TRP A 157 17.15 -5.90 5.61
CA TRP A 157 18.08 -4.97 4.96
C TRP A 157 19.09 -5.65 4.02
N LEU A 158 19.32 -6.95 4.16
CA LEU A 158 20.14 -7.75 3.24
C LEU A 158 19.36 -8.30 2.04
N SER A 159 18.05 -8.06 1.99
CA SER A 159 17.21 -8.54 0.89
C SER A 159 17.12 -7.52 -0.23
N ILE A 160 17.36 -7.98 -1.46
CA ILE A 160 17.08 -7.21 -2.68
C ILE A 160 15.58 -7.05 -2.97
N TYR A 161 14.72 -7.71 -2.20
CA TYR A 161 13.26 -7.65 -2.35
C TYR A 161 12.70 -6.59 -1.41
N GLN A 162 12.02 -5.58 -1.95
CA GLN A 162 11.56 -4.41 -1.21
C GLN A 162 10.28 -4.68 -0.40
N TYR A 163 9.49 -5.67 -0.82
CA TYR A 163 8.19 -5.95 -0.25
C TYR A 163 8.03 -7.41 0.12
N ASN A 164 7.04 -7.68 0.96
CA ASN A 164 6.57 -9.01 1.26
C ASN A 164 5.08 -9.10 0.93
N LEU A 165 4.70 -10.17 0.24
CA LEU A 165 3.30 -10.57 0.08
C LEU A 165 2.96 -11.55 1.20
N VAL A 166 1.93 -11.24 1.98
CA VAL A 166 1.49 -12.09 3.09
C VAL A 166 0.11 -12.64 2.76
N ASN A 167 0.02 -13.95 2.60
CA ASN A 167 -1.25 -14.64 2.48
C ASN A 167 -1.85 -14.81 3.89
N LEU A 168 -2.95 -14.11 4.16
CA LEU A 168 -3.62 -14.12 5.45
C LEU A 168 -4.31 -15.44 5.76
N ASN A 169 -4.66 -16.24 4.75
CA ASN A 169 -5.29 -17.53 4.91
C ASN A 169 -4.26 -18.59 5.32
N THR A 170 -3.15 -18.68 4.57
CA THR A 170 -2.09 -19.68 4.81
C THR A 170 -1.03 -19.24 5.81
N LYS A 171 -1.02 -17.96 6.18
CA LYS A 171 0.01 -17.30 7.00
C LYS A 171 1.42 -17.36 6.39
N LYS A 172 1.54 -17.69 5.11
CA LYS A 172 2.81 -17.70 4.40
C LYS A 172 3.17 -16.29 3.96
N THR A 173 4.45 -15.97 4.09
CA THR A 173 5.05 -14.72 3.60
C THR A 173 6.05 -15.07 2.51
N VAL A 174 5.99 -14.33 1.41
CA VAL A 174 6.98 -14.39 0.33
C VAL A 174 7.58 -13.02 0.08
N ALA A 175 8.89 -12.93 -0.02
CA ALA A 175 9.57 -11.72 -0.45
C ALA A 175 9.36 -11.50 -1.95
N ALA A 176 9.00 -10.27 -2.35
CA ALA A 176 8.64 -9.97 -3.72
C ALA A 176 8.96 -8.52 -4.14
N ASN A 177 9.15 -8.33 -5.44
CA ASN A 177 9.33 -7.03 -6.08
C ASN A 177 8.24 -6.80 -7.12
N LEU A 178 7.73 -5.58 -7.19
CA LEU A 178 6.76 -5.19 -8.21
C LEU A 178 7.42 -5.21 -9.58
N SER A 179 6.91 -6.02 -10.50
CA SER A 179 7.40 -6.17 -11.87
C SER A 179 6.53 -5.43 -12.88
N LEU A 180 5.21 -5.51 -12.70
CA LEU A 180 4.23 -4.76 -13.48
C LEU A 180 3.22 -4.15 -12.51
N GLY A 181 2.89 -2.87 -12.72
CA GLY A 181 1.89 -2.18 -11.91
C GLY A 181 0.45 -2.63 -12.19
N PRO A 182 -0.52 -2.06 -11.45
CA PRO A 182 -1.94 -2.34 -11.65
C PRO A 182 -2.42 -1.97 -13.05
N ILE A 183 -3.56 -2.56 -13.45
CA ILE A 183 -4.24 -2.22 -14.69
C ILE A 183 -4.67 -0.76 -14.65
N TYR A 184 -4.32 -0.01 -15.70
CA TYR A 184 -4.71 1.38 -15.85
C TYR A 184 -6.25 1.52 -15.83
N ASN A 185 -6.77 2.37 -14.95
CA ASN A 185 -8.21 2.55 -14.69
C ASN A 185 -8.95 1.24 -14.33
N GLY A 186 -8.24 0.28 -13.73
CA GLY A 186 -8.83 -0.92 -13.15
C GLY A 186 -9.74 -0.60 -11.95
N VAL A 187 -10.72 -1.47 -11.69
CA VAL A 187 -11.69 -1.30 -10.59
C VAL A 187 -11.02 -1.27 -9.21
N ASN A 188 -9.85 -1.91 -9.08
CA ASN A 188 -9.07 -1.97 -7.85
C ASN A 188 -7.80 -1.10 -7.91
N THR A 189 -7.71 -0.20 -8.89
CA THR A 189 -6.54 0.65 -9.11
C THR A 189 -6.78 2.01 -8.48
N HIS A 190 -5.84 2.44 -7.65
CA HIS A 190 -5.87 3.75 -6.99
C HIS A 190 -4.86 4.71 -7.63
N TRP A 191 -5.18 5.99 -7.69
CA TRP A 191 -4.29 7.03 -8.20
C TRP A 191 -4.47 8.35 -7.45
N ILE A 192 -3.43 9.17 -7.51
CA ILE A 192 -3.41 10.45 -6.81
C ILE A 192 -4.21 11.50 -7.58
N VAL A 193 -5.23 12.10 -6.96
CA VAL A 193 -6.01 13.21 -7.54
C VAL A 193 -5.51 14.57 -7.07
N ALA A 194 -4.99 14.66 -5.84
CA ALA A 194 -4.40 15.89 -5.32
C ALA A 194 -3.28 15.59 -4.32
N ILE A 195 -2.30 16.51 -4.24
CA ILE A 195 -1.20 16.46 -3.27
C ILE A 195 -1.09 17.82 -2.57
N ASP A 196 -1.07 17.79 -1.25
CA ASP A 196 -0.66 18.93 -0.41
C ASP A 196 0.71 18.64 0.21
N TYR A 197 1.76 19.17 -0.43
CA TYR A 197 3.15 19.00 0.04
C TYR A 197 3.43 19.73 1.35
N VAL A 198 2.68 20.78 1.68
CA VAL A 198 2.89 21.57 2.92
C VAL A 198 2.37 20.78 4.11
N ASN A 199 1.19 20.18 3.98
CA ASN A 199 0.54 19.42 5.04
C ASN A 199 0.84 17.91 4.99
N TYR A 200 1.60 17.45 4.00
CA TYR A 200 1.90 16.03 3.74
C TYR A 200 0.63 15.21 3.56
N GLN A 201 -0.26 15.66 2.68
CA GLN A 201 -1.53 14.98 2.42
C GLN A 201 -1.65 14.56 0.96
N VAL A 202 -2.28 13.41 0.74
CA VAL A 202 -2.62 12.87 -0.58
C VAL A 202 -4.11 12.62 -0.63
N CYS A 203 -4.78 13.07 -1.69
CA CYS A 203 -6.15 12.68 -1.99
C CYS A 203 -6.13 11.64 -3.11
N LEU A 204 -6.80 10.51 -2.90
CA LEU A 204 -6.98 9.47 -3.92
C LEU A 204 -8.32 9.66 -4.67
N GLU A 205 -8.50 8.91 -5.75
CA GLU A 205 -9.67 8.96 -6.62
C GLU A 205 -10.98 8.54 -5.95
N ASP A 206 -10.89 7.71 -4.91
CA ASP A 206 -12.02 7.30 -4.08
C ASP A 206 -12.45 8.38 -3.06
N GLY A 207 -11.78 9.54 -3.07
CA GLY A 207 -12.05 10.67 -2.18
C GLY A 207 -11.39 10.54 -0.80
N THR A 208 -10.61 9.49 -0.55
CA THR A 208 -9.89 9.34 0.71
C THR A 208 -8.70 10.29 0.79
N VAL A 209 -8.49 10.89 1.96
CA VAL A 209 -7.35 11.77 2.23
C VAL A 209 -6.39 11.09 3.18
N TRP A 210 -5.12 11.02 2.81
CA TRP A 210 -4.08 10.31 3.53
C TRP A 210 -3.08 11.30 4.10
N LYS A 211 -2.83 11.20 5.41
CA LYS A 211 -1.76 11.95 6.07
C LYS A 211 -0.47 11.14 6.06
N MET A 212 0.51 11.61 5.30
CA MET A 212 1.81 10.97 5.14
C MET A 212 2.74 11.31 6.30
N LYS A 213 3.65 10.39 6.63
CA LYS A 213 4.64 10.57 7.68
C LYS A 213 5.74 11.50 7.20
N LYS A 214 6.03 12.55 7.99
CA LYS A 214 7.06 13.55 7.65
C LYS A 214 8.46 12.97 7.42
N SER A 215 8.80 11.84 8.05
CA SER A 215 10.08 11.15 7.83
C SER A 215 10.23 10.65 6.39
N ASP A 216 9.13 10.44 5.68
CA ASP A 216 9.11 9.85 4.35
C ASP A 216 9.04 10.94 3.25
N ARG A 217 9.32 12.20 3.64
CA ARG A 217 9.29 13.37 2.75
C ARG A 217 10.09 13.21 1.47
N ILE A 218 11.22 12.51 1.53
CA ILE A 218 12.12 12.33 0.38
C ILE A 218 11.44 11.47 -0.69
N ALA A 219 10.80 10.38 -0.27
CA ALA A 219 10.02 9.54 -1.16
C ALA A 219 8.78 10.29 -1.68
N PHE A 220 8.05 10.93 -0.76
CA PHE A 220 6.81 11.63 -1.02
C PHE A 220 6.94 12.81 -2.00
N ASN A 221 8.02 13.60 -1.90
CA ASN A 221 8.23 14.77 -2.77
C ASN A 221 8.48 14.39 -4.25
N LYS A 222 8.71 13.11 -4.56
CA LYS A 222 8.84 12.62 -5.95
C LYS A 222 7.47 12.33 -6.59
N TRP A 223 6.41 12.23 -5.79
CA TRP A 223 5.08 11.88 -6.27
C TRP A 223 4.42 13.05 -6.97
N ILE A 224 3.63 12.77 -7.99
CA ILE A 224 2.84 13.78 -8.71
C ILE A 224 1.38 13.33 -8.81
N VAL A 225 0.50 14.29 -9.10
CA VAL A 225 -0.90 14.00 -9.44
C VAL A 225 -0.93 13.05 -10.64
N ASN A 226 -1.89 12.12 -10.63
CA ASN A 226 -2.06 11.02 -11.56
C ASN A 226 -0.99 9.91 -11.48
N ASP A 227 -0.12 9.88 -10.47
CA ASP A 227 0.65 8.66 -10.20
C ASP A 227 -0.28 7.55 -9.64
N THR A 228 -0.10 6.32 -10.11
CA THR A 228 -0.78 5.12 -9.61
C THR A 228 -0.16 4.67 -8.30
N VAL A 229 -1.00 4.30 -7.33
CA VAL A 229 -0.57 3.82 -6.02
C VAL A 229 -1.18 2.46 -5.67
N ILE A 230 -0.42 1.65 -4.94
CA ILE A 230 -0.91 0.43 -4.29
C ILE A 230 -0.91 0.66 -2.78
N ILE A 231 -1.98 0.24 -2.09
CA ILE A 231 -2.13 0.41 -0.65
C ILE A 231 -1.64 -0.85 0.07
N GLY A 232 -0.75 -0.67 1.04
CA GLY A 232 -0.21 -1.75 1.86
C GLY A 232 -0.30 -1.50 3.36
N VAL A 233 0.24 -2.44 4.13
CA VAL A 233 0.32 -2.41 5.59
C VAL A 233 1.73 -2.02 6.02
N ASN A 234 1.82 -1.10 6.98
CA ASN A 234 3.07 -0.78 7.66
C ASN A 234 3.17 -1.57 8.98
N ASP A 235 3.95 -2.65 8.97
CA ASP A 235 4.05 -3.59 10.10
C ASP A 235 5.45 -3.61 10.77
N GLY A 236 6.28 -2.60 10.52
CA GLY A 236 7.62 -2.56 11.11
C GLY A 236 7.63 -2.61 12.63
N TYR A 237 8.74 -3.06 13.23
CA TYR A 237 8.91 -3.10 14.69
C TYR A 237 8.67 -1.73 15.37
N PHE A 238 9.00 -0.65 14.66
CA PHE A 238 8.74 0.74 15.06
C PHE A 238 7.57 1.36 14.30
N SER A 239 6.63 0.56 13.79
CA SER A 239 5.42 1.09 13.18
C SER A 239 4.63 1.83 14.25
N SER A 240 4.55 3.14 14.09
CA SER A 240 3.73 3.98 14.94
C SER A 240 2.27 3.73 14.59
N LYS A 241 1.42 3.55 15.61
CA LYS A 241 -0.05 3.47 15.47
C LYS A 241 -0.63 4.62 14.62
N SER A 242 0.08 5.74 14.52
CA SER A 242 -0.28 6.91 13.72
C SER A 242 -0.11 6.76 12.21
N SER A 243 0.51 5.68 11.72
CA SER A 243 0.74 5.46 10.30
C SER A 243 0.73 3.95 10.00
N PRO A 244 -0.44 3.30 10.09
CA PRO A 244 -0.54 1.84 9.98
C PRO A 244 -0.45 1.32 8.54
N ASN A 245 -0.40 2.22 7.56
CA ASN A 245 -0.44 1.89 6.15
C ASN A 245 0.79 2.42 5.41
N ILE A 246 1.02 1.85 4.23
CA ILE A 246 1.92 2.41 3.22
C ILE A 246 1.13 2.70 1.95
N LEU A 247 1.50 3.75 1.24
CA LEU A 247 1.15 3.95 -0.16
C LEU A 247 2.42 3.72 -0.98
N ILE A 248 2.35 2.78 -1.92
CA ILE A 248 3.43 2.40 -2.84
C ILE A 248 3.16 3.13 -4.14
N ASN A 249 3.99 4.11 -4.49
CA ASN A 249 3.87 4.79 -5.78
C ASN A 249 4.58 3.94 -6.85
N VAL A 250 3.78 3.41 -7.75
CA VAL A 250 4.19 2.45 -8.77
C VAL A 250 5.04 3.13 -9.84
N ASN A 251 4.79 4.40 -10.13
CA ASN A 251 5.48 5.15 -11.18
C ASN A 251 6.92 5.50 -10.80
N VAL A 252 7.23 5.63 -9.51
CA VAL A 252 8.58 5.96 -8.99
C VAL A 252 9.23 4.82 -8.19
N LEU A 253 8.54 3.68 -8.06
CA LEU A 253 8.95 2.49 -7.30
C LEU A 253 9.49 2.81 -5.89
N ASN A 254 8.75 3.63 -5.15
CA ASN A 254 9.02 3.91 -3.74
C ASN A 254 7.71 3.84 -2.93
N ASN A 255 7.81 3.98 -1.61
CA ASN A 255 6.64 4.03 -0.74
C ASN A 255 6.79 5.08 0.34
N ALA A 256 5.66 5.49 0.91
CA ALA A 256 5.61 6.35 2.08
C ALA A 256 4.51 5.87 3.04
N ARG A 257 4.77 6.01 4.34
CA ARG A 257 3.84 5.59 5.40
C ARG A 257 2.78 6.66 5.63
N GLY A 258 1.56 6.24 5.92
CA GLY A 258 0.46 7.16 6.17
C GLY A 258 -0.72 6.53 6.91
N ALA A 259 -1.76 7.33 7.10
CA ALA A 259 -3.05 6.94 7.64
C ALA A 259 -4.17 7.72 6.95
N VAL A 260 -5.32 7.08 6.72
CA VAL A 260 -6.52 7.76 6.22
C VAL A 260 -7.02 8.75 7.29
N MET A 261 -7.38 9.95 6.85
CA MET A 261 -8.11 10.94 7.62
C MET A 261 -9.59 10.86 7.23
N TYR A 262 -10.46 10.72 8.22
CA TYR A 262 -11.91 10.81 8.07
C TYR A 262 -12.39 12.23 8.36
#